data_AF-A0A8K0LYZ8-F1
#
_entry.id   AF-A0A8K0LYZ8-F1
#
_cell.length_a   1.000
_cell.length_b   1.000
_cell.length_c   1.000
_cell.angle_alpha   90.00
_cell.angle_beta   90.00
_cell.angle_gamma   90.00
#
_symmetry.space_group_name_H-M   'P 1'
#
loop_
_entity.id
_entity.type
_entity.pdbx_description
1 polymer ?
#
loop_
_entity_poly.entity_id
_entity_poly.type
_entity_poly.pdbx_seq_one_letter_code
_entity_poly.pdbx_strand_id
1 'polypeptide(L)'
;MWFLEHEHFKTWLNIKSGPLLVSADPGCGKSVLAKYLIDHGLPRSTTICYFFKDQDQNTVRQALCALLHQLFSQKPSLIKHAMPLFRKDGQGLINSTQSLWEVLRNAIKDPQAGPVIIVL
;
A
#
# COMPACT_ATOMS: atom_id res chain seq x y z
N MET A 1 -11.42 -21.41 -6.01
CA MET A 1 -11.57 -19.94 -6.04
C MET A 1 -10.85 -19.41 -7.26
N TRP A 2 -11.58 -19.02 -8.30
CA TRP A 2 -11.00 -18.89 -9.65
C TRP A 2 -9.85 -17.87 -9.78
N PHE A 3 -9.87 -16.77 -8.99
CA PHE A 3 -8.85 -15.73 -9.08
C PHE A 3 -7.49 -16.15 -8.50
N LEU A 4 -7.47 -16.81 -7.33
CA LEU A 4 -6.24 -17.29 -6.70
C LEU A 4 -5.53 -18.38 -7.51
N GLU A 5 -6.32 -19.12 -8.29
CA GLU A 5 -5.82 -20.19 -9.15
C GLU A 5 -5.34 -19.68 -10.51
N HIS A 6 -5.60 -18.41 -10.84
CA HIS A 6 -5.23 -17.80 -12.11
C HIS A 6 -3.72 -17.62 -12.23
N GLU A 7 -3.15 -18.03 -13.37
CA GLU A 7 -1.68 -18.04 -13.57
C GLU A 7 -1.04 -16.65 -13.47
N HIS A 8 -1.70 -15.60 -13.96
CA HIS A 8 -1.24 -14.22 -13.76
C HIS A 8 -1.10 -13.82 -12.29
N PHE A 9 -2.03 -14.24 -11.41
CA PHE A 9 -1.95 -13.94 -9.98
C PHE A 9 -0.80 -14.71 -9.33
N LYS A 10 -0.67 -16.01 -9.61
CA LYS A 10 0.44 -16.84 -9.10
C LYS A 10 1.80 -16.33 -9.58
N THR A 11 1.89 -15.94 -10.85
CA THR A 11 3.13 -15.37 -11.42
C THR A 11 3.47 -14.06 -10.73
N TRP A 12 2.48 -13.18 -10.55
CA TRP A 12 2.66 -11.91 -9.87
C TRP A 12 3.11 -12.06 -8.42
N LEU A 13 2.64 -13.09 -7.70
CA LEU A 13 3.13 -13.36 -6.34
C LEU A 13 4.62 -13.74 -6.29
N ASN A 14 5.20 -14.22 -7.40
CA ASN A 14 6.59 -14.67 -7.47
C ASN A 14 7.55 -13.65 -8.09
N ILE A 15 7.06 -12.53 -8.66
CA ILE A 15 7.94 -11.48 -9.17
C ILE A 15 8.46 -10.60 -8.03
N LYS A 16 9.65 -10.01 -8.22
CA LYS A 16 10.29 -9.15 -7.22
C LYS A 16 9.51 -7.86 -6.94
N SER A 17 8.94 -7.26 -7.97
CA SER A 17 8.20 -6.00 -7.88
C SER A 17 7.40 -5.76 -9.16
N GLY A 18 6.17 -5.26 -9.04
CA GLY A 18 5.36 -4.84 -10.17
C GLY A 18 3.87 -4.77 -9.81
N PRO A 19 3.06 -4.02 -10.56
CA PRO A 19 1.62 -3.95 -10.33
C PRO A 19 0.90 -5.19 -10.88
N LEU A 20 -0.17 -5.61 -10.21
CA LEU A 20 -1.21 -6.46 -10.78
C LEU A 20 -2.46 -5.62 -10.98
N LEU A 21 -2.89 -5.44 -12.23
CA LEU A 21 -4.09 -4.69 -12.55
C LEU A 21 -5.28 -5.64 -12.66
N VAL A 22 -6.32 -5.37 -11.89
CA VAL A 22 -7.59 -6.11 -11.94
C VAL A 22 -8.69 -5.14 -12.35
N SER A 23 -9.23 -5.33 -13.55
CA SER A 23 -10.32 -4.52 -14.10
C SER A 23 -11.62 -5.31 -14.09
N ALA A 24 -12.70 -4.69 -13.64
CA ALA A 24 -14.05 -5.22 -13.72
C ALA A 24 -15.08 -4.08 -13.70
N ASP A 25 -16.29 -4.34 -14.16
CA ASP A 25 -17.35 -3.33 -14.22
C ASP A 25 -17.78 -2.86 -12.81
N PRO A 26 -18.35 -1.65 -12.68
CA PRO A 26 -18.96 -1.19 -11.43
C PRO A 26 -19.97 -2.22 -10.90
N GLY A 27 -19.94 -2.50 -9.59
CA GLY A 27 -20.82 -3.51 -8.99
C GLY A 27 -20.34 -4.97 -9.06
N CYS A 28 -19.29 -5.29 -9.84
CA CYS A 28 -18.77 -6.67 -9.96
C CYS A 28 -17.90 -7.16 -8.79
N GLY A 29 -18.00 -6.54 -7.60
CA GLY A 29 -17.33 -7.04 -6.40
C GLY A 29 -15.81 -6.84 -6.32
N LYS A 30 -15.22 -5.89 -7.04
CA LYS A 30 -13.77 -5.59 -6.97
C LYS A 30 -13.27 -5.35 -5.54
N SER A 31 -14.00 -4.56 -4.76
CA SER A 31 -13.65 -4.29 -3.36
C SER A 31 -13.81 -5.53 -2.48
N VAL A 32 -14.78 -6.39 -2.78
CA VAL A 32 -14.97 -7.68 -2.10
C VAL A 32 -13.80 -8.61 -2.38
N LEU A 33 -13.35 -8.69 -3.64
CA LEU A 33 -12.16 -9.44 -4.03
C LEU A 33 -10.91 -8.90 -3.33
N ALA A 34 -10.70 -7.59 -3.36
CA ALA A 34 -9.54 -6.97 -2.70
C ALA A 34 -9.51 -7.24 -1.19
N LYS A 35 -10.65 -7.11 -0.50
CA LYS A 35 -10.76 -7.48 0.91
C LYS A 35 -10.43 -8.96 1.14
N TYR A 36 -10.99 -9.85 0.33
CA TYR A 36 -10.69 -11.26 0.42
C TYR A 36 -9.18 -11.56 0.23
N LEU A 37 -8.53 -10.89 -0.72
CA LEU A 37 -7.09 -11.04 -0.94
C LEU A 37 -6.29 -10.62 0.28
N ILE A 38 -6.64 -9.50 0.91
CA ILE A 38 -6.01 -9.02 2.15
C ILE A 38 -6.17 -10.05 3.28
N ASP A 39 -7.36 -10.60 3.46
CA ASP A 39 -7.68 -11.50 4.58
C ASP A 39 -7.13 -12.93 4.38
N HIS A 40 -7.11 -13.42 3.13
CA HIS A 40 -6.92 -14.85 2.84
C HIS A 40 -6.01 -15.16 1.64
N GLY A 41 -5.84 -14.23 0.69
CA GLY A 41 -5.16 -14.51 -0.58
C GLY A 41 -3.68 -14.13 -0.63
N LEU A 42 -3.23 -13.20 0.22
CA LEU A 42 -1.87 -12.68 0.24
C LEU A 42 -1.01 -13.37 1.31
N PRO A 43 0.33 -13.50 1.09
CA PRO A 43 1.21 -14.11 2.07
C PRO A 43 1.24 -13.35 3.40
N ARG A 44 1.03 -14.05 4.52
CA ARG A 44 1.04 -13.45 5.88
C ARG A 44 2.40 -12.91 6.33
N SER A 45 3.49 -13.34 5.68
CA SER A 45 4.85 -12.85 5.95
C SER A 45 5.13 -11.47 5.36
N THR A 46 4.20 -10.94 4.56
CA THR A 46 4.32 -9.68 3.84
C THR A 46 3.59 -8.57 4.59
N THR A 47 4.14 -7.36 4.58
CA THR A 47 3.44 -6.18 5.07
C THR A 47 2.37 -5.77 4.06
N ILE A 48 1.10 -5.83 4.44
CA ILE A 48 -0.03 -5.51 3.55
C ILE A 48 -0.58 -4.14 3.96
N CYS A 49 -0.58 -3.20 3.02
CA CYS A 49 -1.23 -1.90 3.18
C CYS A 49 -2.33 -1.74 2.13
N TYR A 50 -3.44 -1.10 2.48
CA TYR A 50 -4.53 -0.92 1.54
C TYR A 50 -5.17 0.47 1.62
N PHE A 51 -5.70 0.94 0.50
CA PHE A 51 -6.54 2.13 0.45
C PHE A 51 -7.69 1.88 -0.52
N PHE A 52 -8.92 1.96 -0.04
CA PHE A 52 -10.10 1.89 -0.91
C PHE A 52 -10.58 3.30 -1.19
N LYS A 53 -10.52 3.70 -2.46
CA LYS A 53 -10.98 5.03 -2.88
C LYS A 53 -12.49 5.14 -2.68
N ASP A 54 -12.91 6.17 -1.94
CA ASP A 54 -14.29 6.66 -1.92
C ASP A 54 -14.44 7.88 -2.87
N GLN A 55 -15.66 8.32 -3.16
CA GLN A 55 -15.99 9.29 -4.24
C GLN A 55 -15.42 10.72 -4.08
N ASP A 56 -14.56 10.98 -3.09
CA ASP A 56 -14.10 12.31 -2.69
C ASP A 56 -12.87 12.87 -3.43
N GLN A 57 -12.64 14.17 -3.29
CA GLN A 57 -11.45 14.90 -3.80
C GLN A 57 -10.28 14.84 -2.79
N ASN A 58 -9.03 14.86 -3.30
CA ASN A 58 -7.75 14.66 -2.58
C ASN A 58 -7.38 13.22 -2.16
N THR A 59 -7.81 12.22 -2.94
CA THR A 59 -7.59 10.80 -2.64
C THR A 59 -6.12 10.39 -2.59
N VAL A 60 -5.23 11.05 -3.34
CA VAL A 60 -3.81 10.68 -3.36
C VAL A 60 -3.14 10.94 -2.01
N ARG A 61 -3.39 12.12 -1.42
CA ARG A 61 -2.80 12.49 -0.13
C ARG A 61 -3.35 11.64 1.00
N GLN A 62 -4.67 11.43 1.00
CA GLN A 62 -5.33 10.54 1.95
C GLN A 62 -4.81 9.11 1.82
N ALA A 63 -4.65 8.59 0.59
CA ALA A 63 -4.06 7.29 0.34
C ALA A 63 -2.64 7.21 0.91
N LEU A 64 -1.78 8.18 0.61
CA LEU A 64 -0.40 8.17 1.13
C LEU A 64 -0.35 8.22 2.65
N CYS A 65 -1.16 9.07 3.30
CA CYS A 65 -1.25 9.10 4.75
C CYS A 65 -1.75 7.76 5.32
N ALA A 66 -2.78 7.16 4.73
CA ALA A 66 -3.33 5.88 5.17
C ALA A 66 -2.32 4.73 5.01
N LEU A 67 -1.61 4.69 3.87
CA LEU A 67 -0.59 3.68 3.59
C LEU A 67 0.62 3.80 4.52
N LEU A 68 1.10 5.03 4.75
CA LEU A 68 2.19 5.30 5.68
C LEU A 68 1.81 4.94 7.11
N HIS A 69 0.60 5.31 7.54
CA HIS A 69 0.08 4.96 8.85
C HIS A 69 0.04 3.44 9.05
N GLN A 70 -0.50 2.69 8.09
CA GLN A 70 -0.54 1.22 8.14
C GLN A 70 0.86 0.61 8.15
N LEU A 71 1.77 1.12 7.31
CA LEU A 71 3.14 0.63 7.23
C LEU A 71 3.87 0.82 8.56
N PHE A 72 3.77 2.01 9.17
CA PHE A 72 4.42 2.30 10.44
C PHE A 72 3.76 1.60 11.63
N SER A 73 2.45 1.33 11.57
CA SER A 73 1.76 0.54 12.60
C SER A 73 2.25 -0.90 12.61
N GLN A 74 2.51 -1.48 11.44
CA GLN A 74 3.04 -2.85 11.30
C GLN A 74 4.56 -2.91 11.52
N LYS A 75 5.29 -1.85 11.14
CA LYS A 75 6.75 -1.76 11.19
C LYS A 75 7.18 -0.42 11.82
N PRO A 76 7.09 -0.26 13.15
CA PRO A 76 7.36 1.02 13.81
C PRO A 76 8.77 1.57 13.57
N SER A 77 9.77 0.70 13.36
CA SER A 77 11.15 1.12 13.09
C SER A 77 11.31 1.94 11.80
N LEU A 78 10.35 1.84 10.86
CA LEU A 78 10.38 2.59 9.61
C LEU A 78 9.98 4.06 9.77
N ILE A 79 9.41 4.45 10.91
CA ILE A 79 9.02 5.86 11.17
C ILE A 79 10.21 6.81 11.09
N LYS A 80 11.44 6.30 11.29
CA LYS A 80 12.70 7.04 11.10
C LYS A 80 12.81 7.69 9.71
N HIS A 81 12.14 7.15 8.69
CA HIS A 81 12.13 7.71 7.33
C HIS A 81 11.23 8.94 7.19
N ALA A 82 10.25 9.10 8.08
CA ALA A 82 9.39 10.29 8.12
C ALA A 82 10.02 11.46 8.91
N MET A 83 10.87 11.15 9.89
CA MET A 83 11.41 12.13 10.84
C MET A 83 12.23 13.27 10.19
N PRO A 84 13.09 13.04 9.18
CA PRO A 84 13.85 14.12 8.55
C PRO A 84 12.94 15.16 7.89
N LEU A 85 11.94 14.68 7.15
CA LEU A 85 10.96 15.54 6.46
C LEU A 85 10.01 16.20 7.47
N PHE A 86 9.64 15.50 8.54
CA PHE A 86 8.82 16.07 9.61
C PHE A 86 9.56 17.17 10.39
N ARG A 87 10.87 17.03 10.62
CA ARG A 87 11.67 18.08 11.27
C ARG A 87 11.81 19.34 10.40
N LYS A 88 11.82 19.17 9.08
CA LYS A 88 11.91 20.28 8.11
C LYS A 88 10.58 21.00 7.93
N ASP A 89 9.50 20.24 7.71
CA ASP A 89 8.21 20.79 7.28
C ASP A 89 7.17 20.83 8.42
N GLY A 90 7.48 20.23 9.58
CA GLY A 90 6.56 20.10 10.71
C GLY A 90 5.26 19.39 10.32
N GLN A 91 4.14 19.96 10.78
CA GLN A 91 2.80 19.53 10.36
C GLN A 91 2.51 19.81 8.87
N GLY A 92 3.34 20.60 8.18
CA GLY A 92 3.26 20.82 6.73
C GLY A 92 3.59 19.58 5.91
N LEU A 93 4.28 18.58 6.49
CA LEU A 93 4.63 17.33 5.82
C LEU A 93 3.41 16.63 5.21
N ILE A 94 2.31 16.55 5.99
CA ILE A 94 1.07 15.87 5.56
C ILE A 94 0.29 16.67 4.50
N ASN A 95 0.73 17.88 4.17
CA ASN A 95 0.15 18.70 3.11
C ASN A 95 0.91 18.58 1.78
N SER A 96 2.09 17.95 1.78
CA SER A 96 2.92 17.74 0.59
C SER A 96 2.82 16.29 0.11
N THR A 97 2.11 16.09 -1.00
CA THR A 97 2.05 14.78 -1.70
C THR A 97 3.46 14.28 -2.06
N GLN A 98 4.35 15.17 -2.48
CA GLN A 98 5.71 14.82 -2.84
C GLN A 98 6.51 14.32 -1.63
N SER A 99 6.43 15.03 -0.51
CA SER A 99 7.13 14.63 0.71
C SER A 99 6.59 13.30 1.25
N LEU A 100 5.26 13.10 1.27
CA LEU A 100 4.65 11.83 1.66
C LEU A 100 5.08 10.66 0.76
N TRP A 101 5.13 10.89 -0.56
CA TRP A 101 5.60 9.89 -1.51
C TRP A 101 7.08 9.52 -1.29
N GLU A 102 7.92 10.52 -0.98
CA GLU A 102 9.33 10.31 -0.66
C GLU A 102 9.50 9.46 0.61
N VAL A 103 8.75 9.77 1.68
CA VAL A 103 8.73 8.95 2.91
C VAL A 103 8.35 7.51 2.58
N LEU A 104 7.26 7.30 1.83
CA LEU A 104 6.80 5.96 1.48
C LEU A 104 7.86 5.20 0.69
N ARG A 105 8.44 5.84 -0.33
CA ARG A 105 9.51 5.26 -1.17
C ARG A 105 10.74 4.87 -0.36
N ASN A 106 11.15 5.70 0.60
CA ASN A 106 12.31 5.41 1.44
C ASN A 106 12.01 4.27 2.43
N ALA A 107 10.81 4.28 3.02
CA ALA A 107 10.36 3.25 3.95
C ALA A 107 10.27 1.86 3.30
N ILE A 108 9.69 1.74 2.09
CA ILE A 108 9.58 0.43 1.40
C ILE A 108 10.91 -0.11 0.86
N LYS A 109 11.93 0.74 0.73
CA LYS A 109 13.28 0.34 0.31
C LYS A 109 14.15 -0.13 1.48
N ASP A 110 13.74 0.14 2.72
CA ASP A 110 14.45 -0.31 3.90
C ASP A 110 14.34 -1.84 4.01
N PRO A 111 15.45 -2.59 4.19
CA PRO A 111 15.40 -4.03 4.37
C PRO A 111 14.48 -4.48 5.52
N GLN A 112 14.27 -3.65 6.54
CA GLN A 112 13.38 -3.95 7.66
C GLN A 112 11.89 -3.96 7.28
N ALA A 113 11.52 -3.36 6.15
CA ALA A 113 10.15 -3.41 5.65
C ALA A 113 9.76 -4.83 5.21
N GLY A 114 10.74 -5.61 4.74
CA GLY A 114 10.50 -6.89 4.09
C GLY A 114 9.68 -6.73 2.80
N PRO A 115 9.02 -7.79 2.32
CA PRO A 115 8.06 -7.69 1.23
C PRO A 115 6.90 -6.77 1.64
N VAL A 116 6.51 -5.85 0.76
CA VAL A 116 5.37 -4.96 0.95
C VAL A 116 4.43 -5.10 -0.23
N ILE A 117 3.14 -5.34 0.05
CA ILE A 117 2.08 -5.33 -0.96
C ILE A 117 1.13 -4.18 -0.64
N ILE A 118 0.85 -3.36 -1.66
CA ILE A 118 -0.09 -2.24 -1.57
C ILE A 118 -1.30 -2.57 -2.45
N VAL A 119 -2.49 -2.50 -1.85
CA VAL A 119 -3.78 -2.70 -2.53
C VAL A 119 -4.49 -1.34 -2.64
N LEU A 120 -4.88 -0.94 -3.85
CA LEU A 120 -5.49 0.37 -4.15
C LEU A 120 -6.88 0.21 -4.81
#